data_AF-A0A3L9IJX7-F1
#
_entry.id   AF-A0A3L9IJX7-F1
#
_cell.length_a   1.000
_cell.length_b   1.000
_cell.length_c   1.000
_cell.angle_alpha   90.00
_cell.angle_beta   90.00
_cell.angle_gamma   90.00
#
_symmetry.space_group_name_H-M   'P 1'
#
loop_
_entity.id
_entity.type
_entity.pdbx_description
1 polymer ?
#
loop_
_entity_poly.entity_id
_entity_poly.type
_entity_poly.pdbx_seq_one_letter_code
_entity_poly.pdbx_strand_id
1 'polypeptide(L)'
;MFRQLKKNLVATLIAAMTIGQVAPAFADSADTLPDMGTSAGSTLSIGQEMQMGDYYVRQLRGSAPLINDPLLTQYINSLGMRLVSHANSVKTPFHFFLINNDEINAFAFFGGNVV
;
A
#
# COMPACT_ATOMS: atom_id res chain seq x y z
N MET A 1 -55.07 29.76 -16.10
CA MET A 1 -53.98 29.98 -15.12
C MET A 1 -53.71 28.81 -14.18
N PHE A 2 -54.71 28.18 -13.54
CA PHE A 2 -54.47 27.15 -12.50
C PHE A 2 -53.71 25.87 -12.92
N ARG A 3 -53.77 25.46 -14.19
CA ARG A 3 -53.09 24.25 -14.69
C ARG A 3 -51.57 24.41 -14.87
N GLN A 4 -51.10 25.63 -15.13
CA GLN A 4 -49.67 25.95 -15.24
C GLN A 4 -49.02 26.06 -13.85
N LEU A 5 -49.76 26.59 -12.87
CA LEU A 5 -49.29 26.70 -11.49
C LEU A 5 -48.99 25.32 -10.86
N LYS A 6 -49.84 24.31 -11.13
CA LYS A 6 -49.63 22.93 -10.66
C LYS A 6 -48.40 22.26 -11.29
N LYS A 7 -48.13 22.52 -12.57
CA LYS A 7 -46.96 21.96 -13.27
C LYS A 7 -45.65 22.53 -12.75
N ASN A 8 -45.62 23.84 -12.49
CA ASN A 8 -44.44 24.50 -11.93
C ASN A 8 -44.15 24.02 -10.51
N LEU A 9 -45.19 23.79 -9.70
CA LEU A 9 -45.04 23.30 -8.33
C LEU A 9 -44.52 21.85 -8.28
N VAL A 10 -44.99 20.99 -9.19
CA VAL A 10 -44.46 19.63 -9.35
C VAL A 10 -43.01 19.67 -9.84
N ALA A 11 -42.68 20.54 -10.80
CA ALA A 11 -41.31 20.68 -11.29
C ALA A 11 -40.34 21.16 -10.19
N THR A 12 -40.76 22.10 -9.34
CA THR A 12 -39.94 22.55 -8.20
C THR A 12 -39.77 21.46 -7.13
N LEU A 13 -40.78 20.61 -6.92
CA LEU A 13 -40.70 19.51 -5.95
C LEU A 13 -39.73 18.42 -6.44
N ILE A 14 -39.77 18.09 -7.72
CA ILE A 14 -38.84 17.14 -8.35
C ILE A 14 -37.40 17.68 -8.29
N ALA A 15 -37.21 18.96 -8.63
CA ALA A 15 -35.90 19.59 -8.56
C ALA A 15 -35.34 19.63 -7.12
N ALA A 16 -36.20 19.85 -6.11
CA ALA A 16 -35.80 19.81 -4.71
C ALA A 16 -35.41 18.39 -4.23
N MET A 17 -36.03 17.34 -4.77
CA MET A 17 -35.68 15.95 -4.43
C MET A 17 -34.42 15.44 -5.15
N THR A 18 -34.06 16.01 -6.30
CA THR A 18 -32.82 15.64 -7.01
C THR A 18 -31.57 16.35 -6.48
N ILE A 19 -31.73 17.39 -5.65
CA ILE A 19 -30.65 18.00 -4.87
C ILE A 19 -30.58 17.27 -3.52
N GLY A 20 -30.55 15.94 -3.58
CA GLY A 20 -30.29 15.09 -2.43
C GLY A 20 -28.84 15.28 -1.99
N GLN A 21 -28.63 15.49 -0.70
CA GLN A 21 -27.33 15.68 -0.09
C GLN A 21 -26.40 14.52 -0.46
N VAL A 22 -25.34 14.82 -1.23
CA VAL A 22 -24.20 13.93 -1.38
C VAL A 22 -23.46 13.98 -0.05
N ALA A 23 -23.89 13.17 0.91
CA ALA A 23 -23.15 13.01 2.15
C ALA A 23 -21.73 12.53 1.77
N PRO A 24 -20.66 13.16 2.30
CA PRO A 24 -19.31 12.67 2.06
C PRO A 24 -19.23 11.24 2.61
N ALA A 25 -18.80 10.31 1.75
CA ALA A 25 -18.48 8.95 2.18
C ALA A 25 -17.18 9.03 2.99
N PHE A 26 -17.29 8.87 4.31
CA PHE A 26 -16.12 8.67 5.15
C PHE A 26 -15.71 7.20 5.07
N ALA A 27 -14.44 6.95 4.75
CA ALA A 27 -13.87 5.62 4.90
C ALA A 27 -13.85 5.28 6.39
N ASP A 28 -14.35 4.10 6.74
CA ASP A 28 -14.22 3.57 8.09
C ASP A 28 -12.71 3.42 8.38
N SER A 29 -12.21 4.23 9.32
CA SER A 29 -10.80 4.26 9.72
C SER A 29 -10.51 3.19 10.77
N ALA A 30 -11.29 2.11 10.76
CA ALA A 30 -11.14 0.99 11.67
C ALA A 30 -9.86 0.23 11.30
N ASP A 31 -8.75 0.67 11.90
CA ASP A 31 -7.51 -0.09 12.08
C ASP A 31 -7.75 -1.24 13.09
N THR A 32 -8.86 -1.96 12.92
CA THR A 32 -9.24 -3.15 13.70
C THR A 32 -8.78 -4.42 12.98
N LEU A 33 -7.76 -4.31 12.14
CA LEU A 33 -7.10 -5.47 11.60
C LEU A 33 -6.20 -6.06 12.69
N PRO A 34 -6.21 -7.38 12.90
CA PRO A 34 -5.22 -8.01 13.76
C PRO A 34 -3.82 -7.65 13.24
N ASP A 35 -2.91 -7.30 14.15
CA ASP A 35 -1.51 -7.11 13.80
C ASP A 35 -0.98 -8.45 13.26
N MET A 36 -0.75 -8.51 11.96
CA MET A 36 -0.20 -9.70 11.31
C MET A 36 1.27 -9.90 11.69
N GLY A 37 1.90 -8.88 12.31
CA GLY A 37 3.28 -8.88 12.74
C GLY A 37 4.26 -9.19 11.61
N THR A 38 5.52 -9.31 11.98
CA THR A 38 6.46 -10.10 11.19
C THR A 38 6.53 -11.48 11.83
N SER A 39 6.67 -12.55 11.04
CA SER A 39 6.87 -13.91 11.58
C SER A 39 8.08 -14.01 12.53
N ALA A 40 8.98 -13.03 12.45
CA ALA A 40 10.20 -12.90 13.25
C ALA A 40 10.02 -12.13 14.57
N GLY A 41 9.01 -11.25 14.69
CA GLY A 41 8.94 -10.23 15.73
C GLY A 41 8.84 -10.74 17.18
N SER A 42 8.54 -12.04 17.36
CA SER A 42 8.50 -12.71 18.67
C SER A 42 9.71 -13.57 18.97
N THR A 43 10.60 -13.82 17.99
CA THR A 43 11.66 -14.83 18.10
C THR A 43 13.07 -14.30 17.86
N LEU A 44 13.23 -13.26 17.01
CA LEU A 44 14.52 -12.66 16.69
C LEU A 44 14.59 -11.21 17.17
N SER A 45 15.77 -10.79 17.60
CA SER A 45 16.03 -9.35 17.80
C SER A 45 16.19 -8.65 16.45
N ILE A 46 15.89 -7.36 16.40
CA ILE A 46 16.04 -6.52 15.18
C ILE A 46 17.46 -6.64 14.59
N GLY A 47 18.48 -6.66 15.45
CA GLY A 47 19.87 -6.80 14.99
C GLY A 47 20.16 -8.15 14.30
N GLN A 48 19.57 -9.24 14.81
CA GLN A 48 19.70 -10.56 14.19
C GLN A 48 18.95 -10.62 12.85
N GLU A 49 17.75 -10.02 12.78
CA GLU A 49 17.01 -9.91 11.53
C GLU A 49 17.80 -9.15 10.45
N MET A 50 18.45 -8.04 10.80
CA MET A 50 19.30 -7.29 9.86
C MET A 50 20.48 -8.14 9.37
N GLN A 51 21.18 -8.85 10.26
CA GLN A 51 22.30 -9.71 9.88
C GLN A 51 21.88 -10.85 8.95
N MET A 52 20.76 -11.50 9.25
CA MET A 52 20.21 -12.56 8.39
C MET A 52 19.72 -11.99 7.05
N GLY A 53 19.07 -10.83 7.06
CA GLY A 53 18.66 -10.11 5.86
C GLY A 53 19.84 -9.82 4.94
N ASP A 54 20.91 -9.24 5.48
CA ASP A 54 22.15 -8.96 4.74
C ASP A 54 22.76 -10.22 4.13
N TYR A 55 22.72 -11.34 4.85
CA TYR A 55 23.17 -12.63 4.32
C TYR A 55 22.34 -13.07 3.11
N TYR A 56 21.00 -13.02 3.22
CA TYR A 56 20.11 -13.40 2.12
C TYR A 56 20.25 -12.47 0.91
N VAL A 57 20.43 -11.17 1.11
CA VAL A 57 20.67 -10.23 0.00
C VAL A 57 21.97 -10.58 -0.76
N ARG A 58 23.04 -10.95 -0.05
CA ARG A 58 24.31 -11.36 -0.70
C ARG A 58 24.12 -12.64 -1.51
N GLN A 59 23.39 -13.62 -0.98
CA GLN A 59 23.05 -14.85 -1.70
C GLN A 59 22.21 -14.53 -2.95
N LEU A 60 21.15 -13.74 -2.78
CA LEU A 60 20.24 -13.33 -3.84
C LEU A 60 20.97 -12.59 -4.98
N ARG A 61 21.89 -11.68 -4.66
CA ARG A 61 22.75 -11.01 -5.66
C ARG A 61 23.67 -11.98 -6.42
N GLY A 62 24.06 -13.10 -5.79
CA GLY A 62 24.90 -14.12 -6.40
C GLY A 62 24.15 -15.16 -7.23
N SER A 63 22.87 -15.40 -6.93
CA SER A 63 22.09 -16.50 -7.52
C SER A 63 20.95 -16.07 -8.44
N ALA A 64 20.39 -14.87 -8.27
CA ALA A 64 19.22 -14.41 -9.01
C ALA A 64 19.57 -13.31 -10.04
N PRO A 65 18.84 -13.23 -11.17
CA PRO A 65 19.05 -12.21 -12.19
C PRO A 65 18.46 -10.86 -11.76
N LEU A 66 19.14 -10.14 -10.87
CA LEU A 66 18.67 -8.83 -10.41
C LEU A 66 18.75 -7.76 -11.51
N ILE A 67 17.72 -6.94 -11.57
CA ILE A 67 17.70 -5.71 -12.38
C ILE A 67 18.39 -4.60 -11.57
N ASN A 68 19.54 -4.15 -12.06
CA ASN A 68 20.34 -3.07 -11.44
C ASN A 68 20.25 -1.74 -12.22
N ASP A 69 19.19 -1.56 -13.01
CA ASP A 69 18.95 -0.30 -13.71
C ASP A 69 18.66 0.83 -12.70
N PRO A 70 19.44 1.93 -12.68
CA PRO A 70 19.29 2.97 -11.68
C PRO A 70 17.91 3.63 -11.65
N LEU A 71 17.24 3.78 -12.81
CA LEU A 71 15.92 4.40 -12.88
C LEU A 71 14.84 3.47 -12.33
N LEU A 72 14.89 2.19 -12.69
CA LEU A 72 13.95 1.19 -12.17
C LEU A 72 14.15 0.97 -10.67
N THR A 73 15.39 0.87 -10.21
CA THR A 73 15.71 0.74 -8.79
C THR A 73 15.26 1.98 -8.01
N GLN A 74 15.50 3.19 -8.54
CA GLN A 74 15.01 4.42 -7.92
C GLN A 74 13.48 4.46 -7.85
N TYR A 75 12.80 4.12 -8.95
CA TYR A 75 11.35 4.10 -9.02
C TYR A 75 10.76 3.17 -7.95
N ILE A 76 11.17 1.91 -7.91
CA ILE A 76 10.58 0.94 -6.98
C ILE A 76 10.86 1.30 -5.52
N ASN A 77 12.07 1.79 -5.21
CA ASN A 77 12.42 2.19 -3.84
C ASN A 77 11.67 3.46 -3.45
N SER A 78 11.50 4.43 -4.36
CA SER A 78 10.71 5.64 -4.08
C SER A 78 9.24 5.32 -3.80
N LEU A 79 8.65 4.40 -4.58
CA LEU A 79 7.29 3.93 -4.40
C LEU A 79 7.15 3.17 -3.08
N GLY A 80 8.03 2.20 -2.84
CA GLY A 80 8.05 1.40 -1.62
C GLY A 80 8.21 2.26 -0.37
N MET A 81 9.12 3.22 -0.38
CA MET A 81 9.32 4.13 0.76
C MET A 81 8.11 5.05 1.00
N ARG A 82 7.37 5.44 -0.04
CA ARG A 82 6.09 6.16 0.11
C ARG A 82 5.03 5.30 0.80
N LEU A 83 5.03 3.98 0.58
CA LEU A 83 4.13 3.07 1.28
C LEU A 83 4.56 2.88 2.74
N VAL A 84 5.86 2.65 2.96
CA VAL A 84 6.45 2.48 4.31
C VAL A 84 6.21 3.71 5.18
N SER A 85 6.22 4.94 4.62
CA SER A 85 5.94 6.15 5.40
C SER A 85 4.52 6.25 5.95
N HIS A 86 3.60 5.42 5.46
CA HIS A 86 2.22 5.32 5.94
C HIS A 86 1.96 3.99 6.66
N ALA A 87 2.99 3.15 6.85
CA ALA A 87 2.87 1.88 7.54
C ALA A 87 3.06 2.05 9.05
N ASN A 88 2.32 1.27 9.83
CA ASN A 88 2.46 1.24 11.27
C ASN A 88 3.68 0.39 11.68
N SER A 89 4.24 0.69 12.86
CA SER A 89 5.24 -0.17 13.54
C SER A 89 6.49 -0.54 12.73
N VAL A 90 6.95 0.30 11.80
CA VAL A 90 8.20 0.08 11.04
C VAL A 90 9.42 0.09 11.97
N LYS A 91 10.17 -1.02 12.03
CA LYS A 91 11.36 -1.18 12.90
C LYS A 91 12.67 -1.36 12.16
N THR A 92 12.63 -1.60 10.85
CA THR A 92 13.81 -1.85 10.00
C THR A 92 13.83 -0.89 8.82
N PRO A 93 15.02 -0.59 8.25
CA PRO A 93 15.09 0.04 6.94
C PRO A 93 14.44 -0.88 5.90
N PHE A 94 13.87 -0.29 4.84
CA PHE A 94 13.30 -1.05 3.73
C PHE A 94 14.14 -0.91 2.46
N HIS A 95 14.32 -2.03 1.77
CA HIS A 95 14.98 -2.09 0.48
C HIS A 95 14.19 -2.98 -0.49
N PHE A 96 14.00 -2.47 -1.70
CA PHE A 96 13.21 -3.13 -2.74
C PHE A 96 14.12 -3.53 -3.89
N PHE A 97 14.06 -4.81 -4.26
CA PHE A 97 14.83 -5.41 -5.35
C PHE A 97 13.90 -5.77 -6.50
N LEU A 98 14.41 -5.77 -7.73
CA LEU A 98 13.71 -6.32 -8.89
C LEU A 98 14.47 -7.55 -9.39
N ILE A 99 13.73 -8.61 -9.67
CA ILE A 99 14.25 -9.79 -10.38
C ILE A 99 13.73 -9.76 -11.82
N ASN A 100 14.60 -10.05 -12.78
CA ASN A 100 14.23 -10.29 -14.16
C ASN A 100 13.61 -11.69 -14.28
N ASN A 101 12.31 -11.77 -14.02
CA ASN A 101 11.48 -12.96 -14.15
C ASN A 101 10.13 -12.56 -14.76
N ASP A 102 9.63 -13.34 -15.71
CA ASP A 102 8.34 -13.13 -16.38
C ASP A 102 7.15 -13.70 -15.58
N GLU A 103 7.43 -14.52 -14.57
CA GLU A 103 6.44 -14.98 -13.61
C GLU A 103 6.17 -13.92 -12.51
N ILE A 104 4.90 -13.54 -12.35
CA ILE A 104 4.49 -12.56 -11.34
C ILE A 104 4.64 -13.14 -9.93
N ASN A 105 5.50 -12.52 -9.12
CA ASN A 105 5.68 -12.87 -7.72
C ASN A 105 6.22 -11.67 -6.93
N ALA A 106 6.03 -11.69 -5.62
CA ALA A 106 6.64 -10.77 -4.68
C ALA A 106 6.75 -11.42 -3.31
N PHE A 107 7.88 -11.26 -2.64
CA PHE A 107 8.07 -11.78 -1.29
C PHE A 107 8.98 -10.87 -0.45
N ALA A 108 8.94 -11.05 0.87
CA ALA A 108 9.77 -10.28 1.80
C ALA A 108 10.46 -11.21 2.79
N PHE A 109 11.61 -10.79 3.28
CA PHE A 109 12.37 -11.49 4.32
C PHE A 109 13.00 -10.50 5.31
N PHE A 110 13.73 -11.04 6.29
CA PHE A 110 14.28 -10.30 7.43
C PHE A 110 15.03 -9.03 7.03
N GLY A 111 14.99 -8.02 7.89
CA GLY A 111 15.68 -6.75 7.68
C GLY A 111 15.00 -5.81 6.69
N GLY A 112 13.71 -6.00 6.41
CA GLY A 112 12.93 -5.11 5.53
C GLY A 112 13.27 -5.23 4.05
N ASN A 113 13.73 -6.40 3.61
CA ASN A 113 14.09 -6.65 2.22
C ASN A 113 12.89 -7.25 1.46
N VAL A 114 12.48 -6.59 0.38
CA VAL A 114 11.34 -6.99 -0.48
C VAL A 114 11.85 -7.22 -1.90
N VAL A 115 11.41 -8.31 -2.53
CA VAL A 115 11.86 -8.77 -3.85
C VAL A 115 10.66 -9.02 -4.75
#